data_AF-A0AAJ0L823-F1
#
_entry.id   AF-A0AAJ0L823-F1
#
_cell.length_a   1.000
_cell.length_b   1.000
_cell.length_c   1.000
_cell.angle_alpha   90.00
_cell.angle_beta   90.00
_cell.angle_gamma   90.00
#
_symmetry.space_group_name_H-M   'P 1'
#
loop_
_entity.id
_entity.type
_entity.pdbx_description
1 polymer ?
#
loop_
_entity_poly.entity_id
_entity_poly.type
_entity_poly.pdbx_seq_one_letter_code
_entity_poly.pdbx_strand_id
1 'polypeptide(L)'
;MVLGVALVLLGGCEIGPKTATQTGYRGAGLNQIINPKLIAAASTIPEPPYPLPPEGGPTAGESYENVKVLAGLGRERFDHLMAEMTQWVAPPEQGCNYCHNPENMASDEKYTKIVARRMLQMTQAINGRWATHVKQTGVTCYTCHRGNAVPAYKWAIAEGTPEPGKVLGNRHGQNAPNPNVGYASLPYDPFAEYLGGRAQIRVASSSAFPNANHIVSIKAAEKSYGLMMHVSGALGVNCTYCHNSQSFRSWNLSSAQRGTAYYGIRMVRDINQTYITPLQPIFPANRKGPHGDPYKVNCTTCHQGINKPLGGVSMIDQAPILRGASIARAVPEGGPAAGVAVPAAFARPAAMTDTK
;
A
#
# COMPACT_ATOMS: atom_id res chain seq x y z
N MET A 1 -10.84 46.18 -9.25
CA MET A 1 -10.77 44.79 -9.77
C MET A 1 -9.37 44.17 -9.70
N VAL A 2 -8.27 44.92 -9.86
CA VAL A 2 -6.89 44.36 -9.82
C VAL A 2 -6.49 43.83 -8.43
N LEU A 3 -6.94 44.44 -7.33
CA LEU A 3 -6.67 43.94 -5.96
C LEU A 3 -7.37 42.60 -5.63
N GLY A 4 -8.54 42.35 -6.23
CA GLY A 4 -9.30 41.11 -5.99
C GLY A 4 -8.67 39.89 -6.67
N VAL A 5 -7.98 40.08 -7.79
CA VAL A 5 -7.29 39.01 -8.53
C VAL A 5 -5.98 38.62 -7.82
N ALA A 6 -5.28 39.56 -7.18
CA ALA A 6 -4.07 39.27 -6.41
C ALA A 6 -4.33 38.43 -5.14
N LEU A 7 -5.51 38.56 -4.52
CA LEU A 7 -5.90 37.75 -3.36
C LEU A 7 -6.23 36.30 -3.71
N VAL A 8 -6.72 36.03 -4.94
CA VAL A 8 -6.96 34.68 -5.44
C VAL A 8 -5.65 33.94 -5.73
N LEU A 9 -4.57 34.66 -6.06
CA LEU A 9 -3.24 34.09 -6.33
C LEU A 9 -2.48 33.62 -5.06
N LEU A 10 -2.97 33.93 -3.86
CA LEU A 10 -2.41 33.49 -2.57
C LEU A 10 -3.19 32.33 -1.93
N GLY A 11 -4.14 31.72 -2.64
CA GLY A 11 -5.01 30.65 -2.12
C GLY A 11 -4.30 29.35 -1.69
N GLY A 12 -3.00 29.21 -1.98
CA GLY A 12 -2.18 28.08 -1.51
C GLY A 12 -1.49 28.29 -0.16
N CYS A 13 -1.63 29.47 0.47
CA CYS A 13 -1.00 29.74 1.76
C CYS A 13 -1.76 29.10 2.92
N GLU A 14 -1.12 28.18 3.63
CA GLU A 14 -1.65 27.62 4.86
C GLU A 14 -1.39 28.55 6.06
N ILE A 15 -2.33 29.43 6.37
CA ILE A 15 -2.21 30.35 7.51
C ILE A 15 -2.43 29.61 8.84
N GLY A 16 -1.63 29.94 9.87
CA GLY A 16 -1.77 29.42 11.23
C GLY A 16 -0.58 28.57 11.72
N PRO A 17 -0.56 28.20 13.02
CA PRO A 17 0.56 27.51 13.63
C PRO A 17 0.81 26.15 12.96
N LYS A 18 2.09 25.81 12.80
CA LYS A 18 2.55 24.52 12.28
C LYS A 18 3.19 23.75 13.42
N THR A 19 3.00 22.44 13.42
CA THR A 19 3.70 21.54 14.33
C THR A 19 4.90 20.99 13.60
N ALA A 20 6.09 21.15 14.18
CA ALA A 20 7.33 20.58 13.67
C ALA A 20 7.79 19.45 14.60
N THR A 21 8.02 18.28 14.04
CA THR A 21 8.57 17.12 14.75
C THR A 21 9.93 16.79 14.17
N GLN A 22 10.97 16.89 14.99
CA GLN A 22 12.32 16.52 14.60
C GLN A 22 12.46 15.00 14.51
N THR A 23 12.95 14.49 13.38
CA THR A 23 13.06 13.05 13.08
C THR A 23 14.51 12.58 12.91
N GLY A 24 15.49 13.43 13.19
CA GLY A 24 16.91 13.09 13.14
C GLY A 24 17.80 14.03 13.93
N TYR A 25 19.13 13.95 13.71
CA TYR A 25 20.09 14.75 14.48
C TYR A 25 19.90 16.27 14.29
N ARG A 26 20.15 17.04 15.35
CA ARG A 26 20.00 18.50 15.33
C ARG A 26 20.86 19.14 14.24
N GLY A 27 20.29 20.10 13.51
CA GLY A 27 20.98 20.78 12.39
C GLY A 27 20.99 20.00 11.07
N ALA A 28 20.54 18.74 11.03
CA ALA A 28 20.48 17.94 9.79
C ALA A 28 19.21 18.19 8.94
N GLY A 29 18.31 19.08 9.39
CA GLY A 29 17.09 19.43 8.65
C GLY A 29 16.02 18.33 8.58
N LEU A 30 16.18 17.23 9.32
CA LEU A 30 15.26 16.10 9.32
C LEU A 30 14.05 16.40 10.21
N ASN A 31 12.96 16.88 9.61
CA ASN A 31 11.75 17.29 10.31
C ASN A 31 10.50 16.93 9.50
N GLN A 32 9.42 16.53 10.19
CA GLN A 32 8.07 16.59 9.65
C GLN A 32 7.44 17.91 10.06
N ILE A 33 6.87 18.64 9.11
CA ILE A 33 6.14 19.89 9.36
C ILE A 33 4.72 19.65 8.90
N ILE A 34 3.76 19.81 9.81
CA ILE A 34 2.35 19.56 9.54
C ILE A 34 1.52 20.76 9.99
N ASN A 35 0.44 21.00 9.27
CA ASN A 35 -0.63 21.87 9.72
C ASN A 35 -1.72 21.02 10.37
N PRO A 36 -1.91 21.08 11.70
CA PRO A 36 -2.86 20.22 12.41
C PRO A 36 -4.30 20.32 11.88
N LYS A 37 -4.67 21.45 11.28
CA LYS A 37 -6.02 21.65 10.70
C LYS A 37 -6.21 20.96 9.35
N LEU A 38 -5.14 20.56 8.67
CA LEU A 38 -5.15 20.00 7.32
C LEU A 38 -4.64 18.56 7.26
N ILE A 39 -4.33 17.95 8.41
CA ILE A 39 -4.00 16.52 8.45
C ILE A 39 -5.23 15.75 8.01
N ALA A 40 -5.05 14.83 7.07
CA ALA A 40 -6.10 13.91 6.66
C ALA A 40 -6.64 13.18 7.89
N ALA A 41 -7.93 13.34 8.17
CA ALA A 41 -8.58 12.63 9.26
C ALA A 41 -8.55 11.13 8.97
N ALA A 42 -8.26 10.32 9.98
CA ALA A 42 -8.48 8.89 9.87
C ALA A 42 -9.97 8.64 9.61
N SER A 43 -10.30 7.75 8.67
CA SER A 43 -11.69 7.36 8.45
C SER A 43 -12.29 6.80 9.73
N THR A 44 -13.55 7.15 10.00
CA THR A 44 -14.33 6.57 11.09
C THR A 44 -14.36 5.05 10.93
N ILE A 45 -13.95 4.34 11.97
CA ILE A 45 -14.02 2.89 12.01
C ILE A 45 -15.47 2.52 12.34
N PRO A 46 -16.12 1.65 11.55
CA PRO A 46 -17.43 1.15 11.87
C PRO A 46 -17.43 0.39 13.20
N GLU A 47 -18.44 0.62 14.02
CA GLU A 47 -18.71 -0.26 15.15
C GLU A 47 -19.03 -1.68 14.65
N PRO A 48 -18.57 -2.73 15.35
CA PRO A 48 -18.93 -4.11 15.03
C PRO A 48 -20.45 -4.28 14.96
N PRO A 49 -20.96 -5.15 14.07
CA PRO A 49 -22.40 -5.37 13.93
C PRO A 49 -23.03 -5.93 15.22
N TYR A 50 -22.26 -6.74 15.96
CA TYR A 50 -22.59 -7.24 17.30
C TYR A 50 -21.31 -7.73 18.00
N PRO A 51 -21.34 -7.97 19.33
CA PRO A 51 -20.17 -8.44 20.07
C PRO A 51 -19.59 -9.74 19.49
N LEU A 52 -18.26 -9.83 19.43
CA LEU A 52 -17.56 -11.02 18.94
C LEU A 52 -17.96 -12.25 19.78
N PRO A 53 -18.53 -13.30 19.16
CA PRO A 53 -18.92 -14.51 19.89
C PRO A 53 -17.71 -15.25 20.50
N PRO A 54 -17.88 -15.96 21.62
CA PRO A 54 -16.84 -16.85 22.14
C PRO A 54 -16.49 -17.94 21.11
N GLU A 55 -15.28 -18.51 21.21
CA GLU A 55 -14.96 -19.73 20.47
C GLU A 55 -15.78 -20.90 21.04
N GLY A 56 -16.03 -21.91 20.19
CA GLY A 56 -16.67 -23.16 20.58
C GLY A 56 -17.79 -23.59 19.64
N GLY A 57 -18.38 -24.75 19.95
CA GLY A 57 -19.42 -25.37 19.11
C GLY A 57 -18.86 -25.98 17.81
N PRO A 58 -19.76 -26.38 16.89
CA PRO A 58 -19.35 -26.90 15.60
C PRO A 58 -18.68 -25.81 14.77
N THR A 59 -17.72 -26.23 13.96
CA THR A 59 -17.01 -25.38 13.02
C THR A 59 -17.87 -25.07 11.79
N ALA A 60 -17.50 -24.04 11.04
CA ALA A 60 -18.14 -23.68 9.78
C ALA A 60 -18.04 -24.81 8.75
N GLY A 61 -16.96 -25.60 8.75
CA GLY A 61 -16.81 -26.76 7.87
C GLY A 61 -17.74 -27.92 8.21
N GLU A 62 -18.16 -28.05 9.48
CA GLU A 62 -19.15 -29.04 9.92
C GLU A 62 -20.59 -28.52 9.73
N SER A 63 -20.78 -27.20 9.77
CA SER A 63 -22.11 -26.57 9.78
C SER A 63 -22.59 -26.13 8.39
N TYR A 64 -21.67 -25.84 7.46
CA TYR A 64 -21.98 -25.22 6.18
C TYR A 64 -21.31 -25.95 5.01
N GLU A 65 -21.95 -25.87 3.85
CA GLU A 65 -21.40 -26.40 2.61
C GLU A 65 -20.42 -25.43 1.94
N ASN A 66 -19.45 -25.99 1.21
CA ASN A 66 -18.51 -25.25 0.34
C ASN A 66 -17.63 -24.19 1.07
N VAL A 67 -17.33 -24.40 2.36
CA VAL A 67 -16.40 -23.56 3.13
C VAL A 67 -14.95 -23.99 2.88
N LYS A 68 -14.20 -23.22 2.08
CA LYS A 68 -12.84 -23.58 1.62
C LYS A 68 -11.69 -22.96 2.43
N VAL A 69 -11.91 -21.81 3.06
CA VAL A 69 -10.85 -21.02 3.73
C VAL A 69 -11.06 -20.95 5.24
N LEU A 70 -12.31 -20.84 5.67
CA LEU A 70 -12.70 -20.60 7.06
C LEU A 70 -13.28 -21.85 7.72
N ALA A 71 -12.98 -23.04 7.20
CA ALA A 71 -13.63 -24.28 7.63
C ALA A 71 -13.44 -24.56 9.12
N GLY A 72 -12.27 -24.24 9.69
CA GLY A 72 -11.98 -24.43 11.11
C GLY A 72 -12.47 -23.32 12.05
N LEU A 73 -13.13 -22.28 11.54
CA LEU A 73 -13.68 -21.20 12.37
C LEU A 73 -14.98 -21.68 13.02
N GLY A 74 -15.22 -21.39 14.31
CA GLY A 74 -16.50 -21.68 14.96
C GLY A 74 -17.68 -21.04 14.22
N ARG A 75 -18.82 -21.73 14.13
CA ARG A 75 -20.00 -21.30 13.35
C ARG A 75 -20.43 -19.87 13.65
N GLU A 76 -20.57 -19.52 14.93
CA GLU A 76 -20.97 -18.16 15.34
C GLU A 76 -19.94 -17.09 14.93
N ARG A 77 -18.65 -17.41 14.99
CA ARG A 77 -17.58 -16.50 14.54
C ARG A 77 -17.53 -16.37 13.02
N PHE A 78 -17.92 -17.42 12.30
CA PHE A 78 -18.09 -17.35 10.85
C PHE A 78 -19.22 -16.39 10.50
N ASP A 79 -20.38 -16.51 11.14
CA ASP A 79 -21.52 -15.62 10.92
C ASP A 79 -21.19 -14.16 11.29
N HIS A 80 -20.44 -13.95 12.37
CA HIS A 80 -19.91 -12.64 12.76
C HIS A 80 -19.01 -12.05 11.69
N LEU A 81 -18.05 -12.81 11.17
CA LEU A 81 -17.19 -12.36 10.09
C LEU A 81 -17.97 -12.03 8.81
N MET A 82 -19.02 -12.78 8.47
CA MET A 82 -19.86 -12.47 7.31
C MET A 82 -20.58 -11.12 7.49
N ALA A 83 -21.05 -10.82 8.70
CA ALA A 83 -21.67 -9.53 9.02
C ALA A 83 -20.64 -8.38 8.93
N GLU A 84 -19.44 -8.55 9.48
CA GLU A 84 -18.34 -7.59 9.37
C GLU A 84 -17.95 -7.34 7.91
N MET A 85 -17.78 -8.41 7.11
CA MET A 85 -17.46 -8.30 5.69
C MET A 85 -18.54 -7.55 4.90
N THR A 86 -19.81 -7.73 5.28
CA THR A 86 -20.93 -7.00 4.69
C THR A 86 -20.79 -5.50 4.96
N GLN A 87 -20.55 -5.10 6.20
CA GLN A 87 -20.35 -3.70 6.58
C GLN A 87 -19.09 -3.08 5.97
N TRP A 88 -18.02 -3.88 5.81
CA TRP A 88 -16.74 -3.36 5.33
C TRP A 88 -16.63 -3.24 3.82
N VAL A 89 -17.41 -3.99 3.07
CA VAL A 89 -17.24 -4.17 1.61
C VAL A 89 -18.55 -4.00 0.83
N ALA A 90 -19.64 -4.62 1.26
CA ALA A 90 -20.83 -4.70 0.42
C ALA A 90 -21.53 -3.34 0.31
N PRO A 91 -22.08 -3.00 -0.86
CA PRO A 91 -22.99 -1.86 -0.97
C PRO A 91 -24.17 -2.05 -0.01
N PRO A 92 -24.57 -1.04 0.78
CA PRO A 92 -25.60 -1.18 1.80
C PRO A 92 -26.92 -1.75 1.27
N GLU A 93 -27.27 -1.42 0.02
CA GLU A 93 -28.49 -1.87 -0.64
C GLU A 93 -28.44 -3.33 -1.11
N GLN A 94 -27.24 -3.94 -1.20
CA GLN A 94 -27.08 -5.33 -1.63
C GLN A 94 -26.76 -6.27 -0.46
N GLY A 95 -26.11 -5.77 0.59
CA GLY A 95 -25.78 -6.56 1.79
C GLY A 95 -25.13 -7.92 1.45
N CYS A 96 -25.61 -8.99 2.08
CA CYS A 96 -25.15 -10.37 1.84
C CYS A 96 -25.26 -10.78 0.36
N ASN A 97 -26.29 -10.29 -0.34
CA ASN A 97 -26.57 -10.63 -1.74
C ASN A 97 -25.54 -10.03 -2.70
N TYR A 98 -24.65 -9.14 -2.25
CA TYR A 98 -23.53 -8.69 -3.08
C TYR A 98 -22.60 -9.86 -3.46
N CYS A 99 -22.34 -10.76 -2.50
CA CYS A 99 -21.47 -11.93 -2.68
C CYS A 99 -22.26 -13.21 -2.91
N HIS A 100 -23.47 -13.35 -2.34
CA HIS A 100 -24.18 -14.61 -2.33
C HIS A 100 -25.45 -14.60 -3.20
N ASN A 101 -25.85 -15.81 -3.60
CA ASN A 101 -27.22 -16.09 -4.02
C ASN A 101 -28.05 -16.34 -2.74
N PRO A 102 -29.13 -15.58 -2.49
CA PRO A 102 -29.97 -15.77 -1.31
C PRO A 102 -30.65 -17.15 -1.25
N GLU A 103 -30.89 -17.79 -2.39
CA GLU A 103 -31.50 -19.13 -2.48
C GLU A 103 -30.46 -20.24 -2.25
N ASN A 104 -29.18 -19.95 -2.45
CA ASN A 104 -28.09 -20.91 -2.25
C ASN A 104 -26.80 -20.20 -1.83
N MET A 105 -26.63 -20.02 -0.52
CA MET A 105 -25.46 -19.38 0.06
C MET A 105 -24.15 -20.15 -0.24
N ALA A 106 -24.21 -21.46 -0.54
CA ALA A 106 -23.05 -22.29 -0.86
C ALA A 106 -22.58 -22.14 -2.32
N SER A 107 -23.45 -21.70 -3.25
CA SER A 107 -23.13 -21.51 -4.68
C SER A 107 -21.93 -20.56 -4.90
N ASP A 108 -21.08 -20.88 -5.87
CA ASP A 108 -19.94 -20.06 -6.34
C ASP A 108 -20.28 -19.27 -7.62
N GLU A 109 -21.55 -19.21 -8.03
CA GLU A 109 -21.99 -18.58 -9.28
C GLU A 109 -21.67 -17.08 -9.39
N LYS A 110 -21.64 -16.36 -8.26
CA LYS A 110 -21.29 -14.95 -8.23
C LYS A 110 -19.78 -14.77 -8.18
N TYR A 111 -19.24 -14.06 -9.18
CA TYR A 111 -17.80 -13.75 -9.26
C TYR A 111 -17.28 -13.06 -7.98
N THR A 112 -18.11 -12.25 -7.33
CA THR A 112 -17.80 -11.54 -6.08
C THR A 112 -17.47 -12.50 -4.93
N LYS A 113 -18.09 -13.69 -4.86
CA LYS A 113 -17.75 -14.71 -3.87
C LYS A 113 -16.39 -15.36 -4.15
N ILE A 114 -16.10 -15.64 -5.42
CA ILE A 114 -14.79 -16.17 -5.85
C ILE A 114 -13.68 -15.17 -5.47
N VAL A 115 -13.90 -13.88 -5.76
CA VAL A 115 -12.98 -12.79 -5.40
C VAL A 115 -12.87 -12.66 -3.87
N ALA A 116 -13.99 -12.63 -3.13
CA ALA A 116 -13.99 -12.51 -1.67
C ALA A 116 -13.21 -13.64 -0.99
N ARG A 117 -13.34 -14.88 -1.48
CA ARG A 117 -12.54 -16.01 -1.01
C ARG A 117 -11.04 -15.79 -1.20
N ARG A 118 -10.64 -15.22 -2.35
CA ARG A 118 -9.24 -14.89 -2.61
C ARG A 118 -8.75 -13.72 -1.74
N MET A 119 -9.61 -12.74 -1.46
CA MET A 119 -9.29 -11.63 -0.55
C MET A 119 -9.09 -12.10 0.90
N LEU A 120 -9.87 -13.08 1.39
CA LEU A 120 -9.64 -13.68 2.71
C LEU A 120 -8.22 -14.27 2.83
N GLN A 121 -7.81 -15.04 1.81
CA GLN A 121 -6.45 -15.60 1.75
C GLN A 121 -5.38 -14.51 1.67
N MET A 122 -5.63 -13.44 0.91
CA MET A 122 -4.73 -12.29 0.79
C MET A 122 -4.57 -11.59 2.14
N THR A 123 -5.67 -11.29 2.84
CA THR A 123 -5.67 -10.62 4.14
C THR A 123 -4.91 -11.44 5.19
N GLN A 124 -5.18 -12.75 5.28
CA GLN A 124 -4.44 -13.66 6.16
C GLN A 124 -2.95 -13.72 5.81
N ALA A 125 -2.60 -13.70 4.53
CA ALA A 125 -1.20 -13.68 4.11
C ALA A 125 -0.50 -12.36 4.43
N ILE A 126 -1.18 -11.21 4.28
CA ILE A 126 -0.65 -9.91 4.68
C ILE A 126 -0.35 -9.91 6.19
N ASN A 127 -1.32 -10.33 7.00
CA ASN A 127 -1.18 -10.30 8.45
C ASN A 127 -0.15 -11.31 8.98
N GLY A 128 -0.09 -12.51 8.38
CA GLY A 128 0.85 -13.54 8.79
C GLY A 128 2.27 -13.35 8.23
N ARG A 129 2.43 -13.17 6.91
CA ARG A 129 3.74 -13.15 6.23
C ARG A 129 4.40 -11.79 6.25
N TRP A 130 3.61 -10.72 6.21
CA TRP A 130 4.11 -9.35 6.08
C TRP A 130 4.09 -8.58 7.41
N ALA A 131 4.16 -9.29 8.54
CA ALA A 131 4.33 -8.70 9.86
C ALA A 131 5.58 -7.80 9.97
N THR A 132 6.57 -7.93 9.08
CA THR A 132 7.69 -6.98 8.97
C THR A 132 7.23 -5.58 8.58
N HIS A 133 6.12 -5.46 7.85
CA HIS A 133 5.47 -4.21 7.46
C HIS A 133 4.27 -3.87 8.35
N VAL A 134 3.22 -4.72 8.39
CA VAL A 134 1.93 -4.41 9.06
C VAL A 134 1.96 -4.59 10.58
N LYS A 135 3.04 -5.17 11.13
CA LYS A 135 3.22 -5.46 12.56
C LYS A 135 2.00 -6.21 13.12
N GLN A 136 1.68 -5.98 14.39
CA GLN A 136 0.49 -6.53 15.05
C GLN A 136 -0.79 -5.72 14.74
N THR A 137 -0.67 -4.52 14.15
CA THR A 137 -1.83 -3.73 13.73
C THR A 137 -2.65 -4.47 12.70
N GLY A 138 -1.98 -5.10 11.72
CA GLY A 138 -2.62 -5.88 10.67
C GLY A 138 -3.50 -5.04 9.74
N VAL A 139 -4.24 -5.74 8.89
CA VAL A 139 -5.22 -5.20 7.96
C VAL A 139 -6.52 -6.01 8.01
N THR A 140 -7.63 -5.36 7.70
CA THR A 140 -8.94 -5.97 7.47
C THR A 140 -9.46 -5.58 6.09
N CYS A 141 -10.64 -6.05 5.70
CA CYS A 141 -11.28 -5.63 4.45
C CYS A 141 -11.48 -4.11 4.42
N TYR A 142 -11.83 -3.51 5.58
CA TYR A 142 -12.08 -2.07 5.71
C TYR A 142 -10.84 -1.22 5.42
N THR A 143 -9.63 -1.74 5.66
CA THR A 143 -8.38 -1.02 5.39
C THR A 143 -8.32 -0.47 3.96
N CYS A 144 -8.81 -1.24 2.98
CA CYS A 144 -8.85 -0.86 1.56
C CYS A 144 -10.25 -0.41 1.12
N HIS A 145 -11.29 -1.17 1.47
CA HIS A 145 -12.63 -1.01 0.91
C HIS A 145 -13.38 0.19 1.48
N ARG A 146 -13.19 0.52 2.77
CA ARG A 146 -13.86 1.64 3.44
C ARG A 146 -15.39 1.67 3.19
N GLY A 147 -16.05 0.50 3.24
CA GLY A 147 -17.49 0.37 2.98
C GLY A 147 -17.88 0.37 1.50
N ASN A 148 -16.91 0.32 0.58
CA ASN A 148 -17.16 0.29 -0.87
C ASN A 148 -16.79 -1.07 -1.45
N ALA A 149 -17.65 -1.59 -2.33
CA ALA A 149 -17.41 -2.80 -3.10
C ALA A 149 -16.10 -2.73 -3.91
N VAL A 150 -15.79 -1.54 -4.41
CA VAL A 150 -14.56 -1.25 -5.14
C VAL A 150 -13.78 -0.22 -4.35
N PRO A 151 -12.53 -0.51 -3.92
CA PRO A 151 -11.70 0.48 -3.24
C PRO A 151 -11.61 1.79 -4.03
N ALA A 152 -11.75 2.92 -3.34
CA ALA A 152 -11.67 4.24 -3.99
C ALA A 152 -10.30 4.43 -4.67
N TYR A 153 -9.23 4.13 -3.93
CA TYR A 153 -7.85 4.25 -4.37
C TYR A 153 -7.35 2.91 -4.92
N LYS A 154 -7.21 2.86 -6.23
CA LYS A 154 -6.78 1.70 -7.01
C LYS A 154 -6.07 2.21 -8.27
N TRP A 155 -5.30 1.34 -8.91
CA TRP A 155 -4.64 1.69 -10.16
C TRP A 155 -4.73 0.57 -11.18
N ALA A 156 -4.64 0.92 -12.45
CA ALA A 156 -4.41 0.02 -13.56
C ALA A 156 -3.40 0.69 -14.50
N ILE A 157 -2.89 -0.04 -15.48
CA ILE A 157 -1.97 0.53 -16.47
C ILE A 157 -2.66 1.73 -17.13
N ALA A 158 -1.97 2.87 -17.15
CA ALA A 158 -2.53 4.08 -17.74
C ALA A 158 -2.83 3.87 -19.25
N GLU A 159 -3.90 4.49 -19.76
CA GLU A 159 -4.34 4.38 -21.15
C GLU A 159 -3.21 4.67 -22.16
N GLY A 160 -2.30 5.58 -21.80
CA GLY A 160 -1.16 5.97 -22.62
C GLY A 160 -1.46 7.23 -23.43
N THR A 161 -0.77 7.41 -24.55
CA THR A 161 -1.06 8.48 -25.52
C THR A 161 -1.81 7.88 -26.71
N PRO A 162 -2.79 8.58 -27.32
CA PRO A 162 -3.52 8.07 -28.48
C PRO A 162 -2.63 7.70 -29.67
N GLU A 163 -1.49 8.37 -29.84
CA GLU A 163 -0.58 8.19 -30.97
C GLU A 163 0.87 7.93 -30.52
N PRO A 164 1.18 6.73 -29.96
CA PRO A 164 2.47 6.46 -29.33
C PRO A 164 3.67 6.47 -30.29
N GLY A 165 3.42 6.33 -31.59
CA GLY A 165 4.46 6.39 -32.63
C GLY A 165 4.82 7.80 -33.10
N LYS A 166 4.06 8.84 -32.73
CA LYS A 166 4.37 10.23 -33.11
C LYS A 166 5.21 10.91 -32.04
N VAL A 167 6.05 11.84 -32.47
CA VAL A 167 6.83 12.72 -31.57
C VAL A 167 5.95 13.87 -31.08
N LEU A 168 5.17 14.48 -31.98
CA LEU A 168 4.29 15.58 -31.64
C LEU A 168 3.14 15.10 -30.73
N GLY A 169 2.95 15.76 -29.59
CA GLY A 169 1.88 15.44 -28.63
C GLY A 169 2.16 14.24 -27.72
N ASN A 170 3.21 13.46 -27.98
CA ASN A 170 3.59 12.33 -27.14
C ASN A 170 4.41 12.79 -25.94
N ARG A 171 3.80 12.75 -24.76
CA ARG A 171 4.45 13.12 -23.51
C ARG A 171 5.21 11.98 -22.84
N HIS A 172 5.23 10.80 -23.47
CA HIS A 172 5.92 9.60 -23.00
C HIS A 172 5.65 9.25 -21.52
N GLY A 173 4.40 9.44 -21.07
CA GLY A 173 4.00 9.10 -19.70
C GLY A 173 4.46 10.07 -18.61
N GLN A 174 4.88 11.30 -18.96
CA GLN A 174 5.33 12.35 -18.04
C GLN A 174 4.89 13.75 -18.51
N ASN A 175 5.50 14.83 -18.02
CA ASN A 175 5.30 16.22 -18.47
C ASN A 175 3.85 16.72 -18.33
N ALA A 176 3.14 16.25 -17.31
CA ALA A 176 1.80 16.72 -16.95
C ALA A 176 1.63 16.62 -15.42
N PRO A 177 0.92 17.56 -14.76
CA PRO A 177 0.66 17.44 -13.34
C PRO A 177 -0.19 16.20 -13.07
N ASN A 178 0.26 15.31 -12.18
CA ASN A 178 -0.48 14.11 -11.85
C ASN A 178 -0.48 13.83 -10.34
N PRO A 179 -1.65 13.57 -9.72
CA PRO A 179 -1.76 13.32 -8.28
C PRO A 179 -0.96 12.10 -7.80
N ASN A 180 -0.74 11.08 -8.67
CA ASN A 180 0.05 9.90 -8.30
C ASN A 180 1.49 10.24 -7.93
N VAL A 181 2.02 11.35 -8.43
CA VAL A 181 3.40 11.80 -8.21
C VAL A 181 3.45 13.19 -7.57
N GLY A 182 2.44 13.52 -6.76
CA GLY A 182 2.39 14.78 -6.01
C GLY A 182 2.26 16.03 -6.90
N TYR A 183 1.51 15.91 -8.00
CA TYR A 183 1.32 16.97 -9.01
C TYR A 183 2.59 17.46 -9.73
N ALA A 184 3.71 16.75 -9.56
CA ALA A 184 4.91 16.98 -10.35
C ALA A 184 4.71 16.54 -11.82
N SER A 185 5.64 16.92 -12.69
CA SER A 185 5.70 16.53 -14.10
C SER A 185 6.49 15.25 -14.36
N LEU A 186 6.73 14.45 -13.31
CA LEU A 186 7.47 13.18 -13.36
C LEU A 186 6.67 12.08 -14.10
N PRO A 187 7.29 10.94 -14.44
CA PRO A 187 6.57 9.76 -14.92
C PRO A 187 5.42 9.37 -14.00
N TYR A 188 4.18 9.47 -14.50
CA TYR A 188 2.98 9.43 -13.66
C TYR A 188 2.40 8.04 -13.41
N ASP A 189 2.91 7.01 -14.11
CA ASP A 189 2.63 5.60 -13.83
C ASP A 189 3.92 4.86 -13.43
N PRO A 190 4.46 5.12 -12.23
CA PRO A 190 5.57 4.32 -11.69
C PRO A 190 5.11 2.93 -11.24
N PHE A 191 3.81 2.64 -11.26
CA PHE A 191 3.24 1.45 -10.63
C PHE A 191 3.40 0.21 -11.48
N ALA A 192 3.18 0.30 -12.78
CA ALA A 192 3.37 -0.83 -13.70
C ALA A 192 4.77 -1.46 -13.55
N GLU A 193 5.80 -0.62 -13.53
CA GLU A 193 7.20 -1.05 -13.45
C GLU A 193 7.61 -1.53 -12.05
N TYR A 194 7.19 -0.82 -10.99
CA TYR A 194 7.69 -1.07 -9.64
C TYR A 194 6.75 -1.80 -8.69
N LEU A 195 5.42 -1.73 -8.88
CA LEU A 195 4.43 -2.35 -7.98
C LEU A 195 3.66 -3.50 -8.65
N GLY A 196 3.50 -3.46 -9.97
CA GLY A 196 3.10 -4.60 -10.80
C GLY A 196 4.31 -5.45 -11.20
N GLY A 197 5.42 -4.81 -11.54
CA GLY A 197 6.69 -5.43 -11.87
C GLY A 197 7.68 -5.54 -10.70
N ARG A 198 8.91 -5.98 -11.01
CA ARG A 198 10.02 -6.13 -10.05
C ARG A 198 11.26 -5.32 -10.44
N ALA A 199 11.09 -4.26 -11.22
CA ALA A 199 12.20 -3.43 -11.68
C ALA A 199 12.99 -2.82 -10.50
N GLN A 200 14.25 -2.48 -10.78
CA GLN A 200 15.17 -1.92 -9.80
C GLN A 200 14.91 -0.42 -9.59
N ILE A 201 14.68 -0.04 -8.33
CA ILE A 201 14.45 1.35 -7.91
C ILE A 201 15.78 2.08 -7.66
N ARG A 202 16.85 1.37 -7.26
CA ARG A 202 18.15 1.96 -6.93
C ARG A 202 18.83 2.55 -8.17
N VAL A 203 19.14 3.84 -8.11
CA VAL A 203 19.91 4.56 -9.15
C VAL A 203 21.27 5.07 -8.67
N ALA A 204 21.45 5.31 -7.36
CA ALA A 204 22.73 5.77 -6.84
C ALA A 204 23.77 4.63 -6.79
N SER A 205 24.97 4.89 -7.31
CA SER A 205 26.13 3.98 -7.27
C SER A 205 26.66 3.81 -5.83
N SER A 206 27.30 2.66 -5.56
CA SER A 206 28.15 2.48 -4.35
C SER A 206 29.53 3.10 -4.48
N SER A 207 29.98 3.33 -5.71
CA SER A 207 31.33 3.84 -6.01
C SER A 207 31.28 5.35 -6.18
N ALA A 208 32.32 6.04 -5.70
CA ALA A 208 32.54 7.46 -5.96
C ALA A 208 32.87 7.73 -7.44
N PHE A 209 33.50 6.76 -8.11
CA PHE A 209 33.86 6.84 -9.53
C PHE A 209 32.85 6.11 -10.42
N PRO A 210 32.74 6.50 -11.70
CA PRO A 210 31.96 5.75 -12.68
C PRO A 210 32.29 4.27 -12.68
N ASN A 211 31.27 3.43 -12.82
CA ASN A 211 31.41 1.98 -12.76
C ASN A 211 30.66 1.35 -13.95
N ALA A 212 31.36 0.59 -14.79
CA ALA A 212 30.79 -0.08 -15.95
C ALA A 212 29.68 -1.09 -15.59
N ASN A 213 29.66 -1.59 -14.35
CA ASN A 213 28.62 -2.49 -13.83
C ASN A 213 27.41 -1.75 -13.24
N HIS A 214 27.42 -0.41 -13.21
CA HIS A 214 26.32 0.42 -12.71
C HIS A 214 25.95 1.49 -13.73
N ILE A 215 25.27 1.06 -14.80
CA ILE A 215 24.79 1.93 -15.87
C ILE A 215 23.32 2.23 -15.63
N VAL A 216 23.02 3.45 -15.20
CA VAL A 216 21.66 3.95 -15.01
C VAL A 216 21.51 5.31 -15.66
N SER A 217 20.32 5.58 -16.21
CA SER A 217 20.03 6.86 -16.87
C SER A 217 19.35 7.85 -15.92
N ILE A 218 19.38 9.13 -16.27
CA ILE A 218 18.60 10.17 -15.58
C ILE A 218 17.10 9.85 -15.65
N LYS A 219 16.62 9.28 -16.77
CA LYS A 219 15.22 8.82 -16.90
C LYS A 219 14.86 7.76 -15.85
N ALA A 220 15.77 6.85 -15.51
CA ALA A 220 15.56 5.90 -14.43
C ALA A 220 15.48 6.60 -13.07
N ALA A 221 16.30 7.64 -12.85
CA ALA A 221 16.23 8.46 -11.64
C ALA A 221 14.90 9.20 -11.52
N GLU A 222 14.37 9.80 -12.60
CA GLU A 222 13.06 10.45 -12.63
C GLU A 222 11.92 9.47 -12.32
N LYS A 223 11.95 8.26 -12.90
CA LYS A 223 10.97 7.21 -12.57
C LYS A 223 11.03 6.79 -11.10
N SER A 224 12.24 6.56 -10.57
CA SER A 224 12.43 6.26 -9.15
C SER A 224 11.92 7.42 -8.28
N TYR A 225 12.15 8.66 -8.70
CA TYR A 225 11.70 9.83 -7.96
C TYR A 225 10.17 9.94 -7.98
N GLY A 226 9.51 9.67 -9.12
CA GLY A 226 8.06 9.60 -9.22
C GLY A 226 7.45 8.60 -8.24
N LEU A 227 8.05 7.41 -8.10
CA LEU A 227 7.65 6.44 -7.08
C LEU A 227 7.83 6.99 -5.66
N MET A 228 8.93 7.68 -5.35
CA MET A 228 9.14 8.24 -4.01
C MET A 228 8.17 9.39 -3.70
N MET A 229 7.79 10.19 -4.70
CA MET A 229 6.72 11.19 -4.57
C MET A 229 5.37 10.53 -4.27
N HIS A 230 5.05 9.42 -4.96
CA HIS A 230 3.87 8.63 -4.64
C HIS A 230 3.88 8.14 -3.20
N VAL A 231 4.98 7.52 -2.75
CA VAL A 231 5.08 6.99 -1.38
C VAL A 231 4.92 8.11 -0.35
N SER A 232 5.54 9.26 -0.58
CA SER A 232 5.44 10.43 0.31
C SER A 232 4.00 10.93 0.41
N GLY A 233 3.33 11.14 -0.73
CA GLY A 233 1.94 11.59 -0.78
C GLY A 233 0.96 10.57 -0.20
N ALA A 234 1.15 9.28 -0.50
CA ALA A 234 0.30 8.20 0.00
C ALA A 234 0.33 8.07 1.52
N LEU A 235 1.47 8.39 2.16
CA LEU A 235 1.66 8.33 3.60
C LEU A 235 1.48 9.68 4.30
N GLY A 236 1.31 10.78 3.56
CA GLY A 236 1.21 12.13 4.14
C GLY A 236 2.47 12.57 4.88
N VAL A 237 3.64 12.23 4.34
CA VAL A 237 4.96 12.54 4.93
C VAL A 237 5.89 13.14 3.88
N ASN A 238 7.03 13.68 4.31
CA ASN A 238 8.10 14.09 3.40
C ASN A 238 9.23 13.05 3.30
N CYS A 239 10.23 13.32 2.46
CA CYS A 239 11.38 12.45 2.23
C CYS A 239 12.16 12.13 3.52
N THR A 240 12.24 13.08 4.45
CA THR A 240 13.00 12.96 5.70
C THR A 240 12.37 12.02 6.72
N TYR A 241 11.15 11.55 6.44
CA TYR A 241 10.54 10.48 7.20
C TYR A 241 11.31 9.15 7.05
N CYS A 242 11.93 8.94 5.89
CA CYS A 242 12.69 7.72 5.56
C CYS A 242 14.19 7.97 5.36
N HIS A 243 14.58 9.14 4.86
CA HIS A 243 15.93 9.39 4.35
C HIS A 243 16.61 10.59 5.00
N ASN A 244 17.94 10.58 5.01
CA ASN A 244 18.72 11.80 4.99
C ASN A 244 19.05 12.14 3.53
N SER A 245 18.63 13.31 3.05
CA SER A 245 18.79 13.73 1.65
C SER A 245 20.26 13.97 1.25
N GLN A 246 21.19 14.10 2.21
CA GLN A 246 22.62 14.06 1.94
C GLN A 246 23.02 12.76 1.22
N SER A 247 22.33 11.64 1.49
CA SER A 247 22.53 10.40 0.75
C SER A 247 21.30 9.48 0.83
N PHE A 248 20.45 9.52 -0.21
CA PHE A 248 19.30 8.62 -0.33
C PHE A 248 19.67 7.13 -0.39
N ARG A 249 20.89 6.79 -0.82
CA ARG A 249 21.38 5.41 -0.89
C ARG A 249 21.67 4.84 0.49
N SER A 250 22.29 5.63 1.37
CA SER A 250 22.93 5.19 2.60
C SER A 250 21.93 4.73 3.65
N TRP A 251 21.95 3.43 3.97
CA TRP A 251 21.02 2.83 4.94
C TRP A 251 21.31 3.23 6.38
N ASN A 252 22.59 3.40 6.74
CA ASN A 252 23.03 3.87 8.05
C ASN A 252 22.64 5.32 8.35
N LEU A 253 22.35 6.12 7.32
CA LEU A 253 21.83 7.48 7.44
C LEU A 253 20.30 7.56 7.28
N SER A 254 19.63 6.42 7.12
CA SER A 254 18.17 6.34 6.96
C SER A 254 17.48 6.05 8.28
N SER A 255 16.19 6.37 8.37
CA SER A 255 15.38 6.00 9.51
C SER A 255 14.88 4.54 9.41
N ALA A 256 14.37 4.00 10.53
CA ALA A 256 13.78 2.65 10.56
C ALA A 256 12.57 2.52 9.60
N GLN A 257 11.87 3.62 9.34
CA GLN A 257 10.72 3.70 8.45
C GLN A 257 11.09 3.29 7.01
N ARG A 258 12.32 3.57 6.56
CA ARG A 258 12.80 3.10 5.25
C ARG A 258 12.84 1.56 5.18
N GLY A 259 13.21 0.90 6.27
CA GLY A 259 13.16 -0.57 6.38
C GLY A 259 11.72 -1.10 6.30
N THR A 260 10.78 -0.46 7.00
CA THR A 260 9.35 -0.80 6.91
C THR A 260 8.79 -0.59 5.49
N ALA A 261 9.15 0.50 4.82
CA ALA A 261 8.74 0.80 3.45
C ALA A 261 9.34 -0.19 2.43
N TYR A 262 10.58 -0.63 2.64
CA TYR A 262 11.23 -1.66 1.81
C TYR A 262 10.44 -2.97 1.77
N TYR A 263 9.92 -3.42 2.92
CA TYR A 263 9.03 -4.58 2.98
C TYR A 263 7.64 -4.25 2.43
N GLY A 264 7.14 -3.04 2.64
CA GLY A 264 5.85 -2.59 2.07
C GLY A 264 5.79 -2.66 0.55
N ILE A 265 6.86 -2.25 -0.15
CA ILE A 265 6.94 -2.35 -1.62
C ILE A 265 6.83 -3.82 -2.08
N ARG A 266 7.47 -4.75 -1.35
CA ARG A 266 7.43 -6.18 -1.69
C ARG A 266 6.08 -6.81 -1.38
N MET A 267 5.48 -6.41 -0.26
CA MET A 267 4.11 -6.80 0.08
C MET A 267 3.14 -6.39 -1.02
N VAL A 268 3.21 -5.15 -1.51
CA VAL A 268 2.33 -4.68 -2.60
C VAL A 268 2.58 -5.45 -3.90
N ARG A 269 3.83 -5.78 -4.23
CA ARG A 269 4.16 -6.64 -5.39
C ARG A 269 3.52 -8.02 -5.25
N ASP A 270 3.67 -8.65 -4.08
CA ASP A 270 3.08 -9.95 -3.79
C ASP A 270 1.54 -9.92 -3.87
N ILE A 271 0.91 -8.90 -3.28
CA ILE A 271 -0.54 -8.66 -3.40
C ILE A 271 -0.96 -8.63 -4.89
N ASN A 272 -0.32 -7.76 -5.67
CA ASN A 272 -0.69 -7.56 -7.07
C ASN A 272 -0.45 -8.82 -7.91
N GLN A 273 0.69 -9.48 -7.77
CA GLN A 273 1.07 -10.62 -8.60
C GLN A 273 0.39 -11.93 -8.17
N THR A 274 0.30 -12.19 -6.88
CA THR A 274 -0.20 -13.47 -6.36
C THR A 274 -1.72 -13.47 -6.21
N TYR A 275 -2.33 -12.34 -5.85
CA TYR A 275 -3.74 -12.32 -5.46
C TYR A 275 -4.65 -11.61 -6.46
N ILE A 276 -4.23 -10.49 -7.03
CA ILE A 276 -5.10 -9.67 -7.90
C ILE A 276 -5.01 -10.07 -9.38
N THR A 277 -3.80 -10.07 -9.96
CA THR A 277 -3.61 -10.37 -11.39
C THR A 277 -4.22 -11.71 -11.83
N PRO A 278 -4.08 -12.82 -11.07
CA PRO A 278 -4.67 -14.10 -11.48
C PRO A 278 -6.21 -14.12 -11.52
N LEU A 279 -6.88 -13.13 -10.91
CA LEU A 279 -8.33 -12.98 -10.96
C LEU A 279 -8.81 -12.22 -12.21
N GLN A 280 -7.91 -11.78 -13.10
CA GLN A 280 -8.27 -11.11 -14.35
C GLN A 280 -9.38 -11.80 -15.16
N PRO A 281 -9.40 -13.14 -15.38
CA PRO A 281 -10.49 -13.78 -16.12
C PRO A 281 -11.84 -13.75 -15.36
N ILE A 282 -11.82 -13.60 -14.04
CA ILE A 282 -13.01 -13.58 -13.18
C ILE A 282 -13.63 -12.18 -13.11
N PHE A 283 -12.80 -11.13 -13.20
CA PHE A 283 -13.28 -9.76 -13.11
C PHE A 283 -14.07 -9.34 -14.37
N PRO A 284 -15.27 -8.73 -14.22
CA PRO A 284 -15.98 -8.12 -15.34
C PRO A 284 -15.24 -6.89 -15.86
N ALA A 285 -15.60 -6.43 -17.07
CA ALA A 285 -14.93 -5.33 -17.76
C ALA A 285 -14.88 -4.03 -16.94
N ASN A 286 -15.93 -3.72 -16.18
CA ASN A 286 -16.00 -2.54 -15.29
C ASN A 286 -15.11 -2.64 -14.04
N ARG A 287 -14.29 -3.68 -13.91
CA ARG A 287 -13.28 -3.89 -12.86
C ARG A 287 -11.86 -3.96 -13.43
N LYS A 288 -11.69 -3.59 -14.69
CA LYS A 288 -10.42 -3.59 -15.43
C LYS A 288 -10.11 -2.18 -15.92
N GLY A 289 -8.82 -1.91 -16.09
CA GLY A 289 -8.34 -0.69 -16.74
C GLY A 289 -8.45 -0.76 -18.26
N PRO A 290 -7.99 0.30 -18.95
CA PRO A 290 -8.03 0.41 -20.41
C PRO A 290 -7.36 -0.75 -21.16
N HIS A 291 -6.33 -1.36 -20.56
CA HIS A 291 -5.58 -2.48 -21.14
C HIS A 291 -6.11 -3.85 -20.69
N GLY A 292 -7.28 -3.90 -20.05
CA GLY A 292 -7.89 -5.15 -19.59
C GLY A 292 -7.26 -5.75 -18.32
N ASP A 293 -6.27 -5.08 -17.74
CA ASP A 293 -5.65 -5.48 -16.48
C ASP A 293 -6.56 -5.13 -15.29
N PRO A 294 -6.66 -6.00 -14.27
CA PRO A 294 -7.53 -5.73 -13.13
C PRO A 294 -7.01 -4.53 -12.33
N TYR A 295 -7.92 -3.81 -11.68
CA TYR A 295 -7.54 -2.78 -10.72
C TYR A 295 -6.73 -3.38 -9.57
N LYS A 296 -5.55 -2.80 -9.34
CA LYS A 296 -4.50 -3.25 -8.42
C LYS A 296 -4.33 -2.32 -7.23
N VAL A 297 -3.51 -2.76 -6.28
CA VAL A 297 -3.19 -2.10 -5.01
C VAL A 297 -1.92 -1.26 -5.16
N ASN A 298 -1.94 -0.06 -4.56
CA ASN A 298 -0.75 0.76 -4.32
C ASN A 298 -0.71 1.22 -2.84
N CYS A 299 0.21 2.13 -2.50
CA CYS A 299 0.35 2.63 -1.13
C CYS A 299 -0.93 3.35 -0.65
N THR A 300 -1.51 4.18 -1.52
CA THR A 300 -2.71 4.98 -1.22
C THR A 300 -3.95 4.11 -1.00
N THR A 301 -4.04 2.92 -1.61
CA THR A 301 -5.14 1.96 -1.37
C THR A 301 -5.42 1.74 0.11
N CYS A 302 -4.37 1.59 0.92
CA CYS A 302 -4.47 1.40 2.37
C CYS A 302 -4.24 2.68 3.16
N HIS A 303 -3.17 3.41 2.83
CA HIS A 303 -2.68 4.53 3.65
C HIS A 303 -3.50 5.81 3.51
N GLN A 304 -4.06 6.09 2.33
CA GLN A 304 -5.01 7.19 2.11
C GLN A 304 -4.55 8.55 2.68
N GLY A 305 -3.26 8.87 2.54
CA GLY A 305 -2.68 10.15 2.98
C GLY A 305 -2.22 10.18 4.43
N ILE A 306 -2.22 9.04 5.14
CA ILE A 306 -1.72 8.93 6.51
C ILE A 306 -0.69 7.81 6.67
N ASN A 307 0.32 8.04 7.51
CA ASN A 307 1.49 7.17 7.63
C ASN A 307 1.18 5.79 8.21
N LYS A 308 0.02 5.64 8.85
CA LYS A 308 -0.58 4.37 9.26
C LYS A 308 -2.06 4.37 8.88
N PRO A 309 -2.58 3.35 8.17
CA PRO A 309 -4.00 3.26 7.86
C PRO A 309 -4.86 3.40 9.12
N LEU A 310 -5.99 4.11 9.02
CA LEU A 310 -6.93 4.33 10.13
C LEU A 310 -6.28 4.93 11.39
N GLY A 311 -5.23 5.75 11.22
CA GLY A 311 -4.47 6.32 12.34
C GLY A 311 -3.61 5.29 13.10
N GLY A 312 -3.50 4.06 12.59
CA GLY A 312 -2.79 2.96 13.25
C GLY A 312 -3.64 2.18 14.25
N VAL A 313 -4.94 2.44 14.33
CA VAL A 313 -5.88 1.63 15.11
C VAL A 313 -5.99 0.24 14.47
N SER A 314 -5.86 -0.80 15.29
CA SER A 314 -6.04 -2.18 14.82
C SER A 314 -7.51 -2.57 14.90
N MET A 315 -8.05 -3.06 13.79
CA MET A 315 -9.38 -3.68 13.74
C MET A 315 -9.31 -5.21 13.86
N ILE A 316 -8.11 -5.78 14.05
CA ILE A 316 -7.94 -7.23 13.92
C ILE A 316 -8.64 -8.02 15.03
N ASP A 317 -8.89 -7.39 16.18
CA ASP A 317 -9.62 -8.00 17.29
C ASP A 317 -11.13 -8.14 16.99
N GLN A 318 -11.67 -7.38 16.04
CA GLN A 318 -13.04 -7.58 15.54
C GLN A 318 -13.16 -8.88 14.74
N ALA A 319 -12.08 -9.32 14.09
CA ALA A 319 -12.05 -10.56 13.31
C ALA A 319 -10.70 -11.30 13.44
N PRO A 320 -10.44 -11.98 14.58
CA PRO A 320 -9.14 -12.57 14.90
C PRO A 320 -8.62 -13.58 13.86
N ILE A 321 -9.53 -14.28 13.18
CA ILE A 321 -9.21 -15.26 12.12
C ILE A 321 -8.46 -14.64 10.93
N LEU A 322 -8.58 -13.32 10.73
CA LEU A 322 -7.87 -12.59 9.68
C LEU A 322 -6.38 -12.42 9.96
N ARG A 323 -5.89 -12.68 11.19
CA ARG A 323 -4.44 -12.73 11.47
C ARG A 323 -3.73 -13.77 10.60
N GLY A 324 -4.44 -14.83 10.21
CA GLY A 324 -3.86 -15.98 9.52
C GLY A 324 -2.99 -16.83 10.45
N ALA A 325 -2.52 -17.96 9.94
CA ALA A 325 -1.52 -18.76 10.65
C ALA A 325 -0.19 -18.00 10.71
N SER A 326 0.49 -18.03 11.86
CA SER A 326 1.86 -17.52 11.95
C SER A 326 2.75 -18.37 11.07
N ILE A 327 3.15 -17.84 9.92
CA ILE A 327 4.08 -18.55 9.04
C ILE A 327 5.48 -18.22 9.54
N ALA A 328 6.32 -19.24 9.71
CA ALA A 328 7.73 -19.04 10.03
C ALA A 328 8.30 -17.96 9.09
N ARG A 329 8.99 -16.96 9.66
CA ARG A 329 9.58 -15.84 8.91
C ARG A 329 10.26 -16.39 7.66
N ALA A 330 9.83 -15.94 6.49
CA ALA A 330 10.56 -16.19 5.26
C ALA A 330 12.03 -15.80 5.50
N VAL A 331 12.96 -16.66 5.07
CA VAL A 331 14.39 -16.40 5.13
C VAL A 331 14.62 -15.00 4.55
N PRO A 332 15.33 -14.09 5.24
CA PRO A 332 15.56 -12.76 4.71
C PRO A 332 16.19 -12.89 3.32
N GLU A 333 15.58 -12.28 2.31
CA GLU A 333 16.04 -12.31 0.91
C GLU A 333 17.46 -11.72 0.71
N GLY A 334 18.11 -11.21 1.76
CA GLY A 334 19.53 -10.84 1.77
C GLY A 334 20.47 -11.97 2.22
N GLY A 335 19.94 -13.16 2.49
CA GLY A 335 20.66 -14.29 3.07
C GLY A 335 21.18 -14.00 4.50
N PRO A 336 21.88 -14.96 5.11
CA PRO A 336 22.56 -14.79 6.40
C PRO A 336 23.50 -13.58 6.40
N ALA A 337 24.09 -13.26 5.24
CA ALA A 337 25.03 -12.16 5.06
C ALA A 337 24.41 -10.77 5.35
N ALA A 338 23.17 -10.52 4.94
CA ALA A 338 22.51 -9.25 5.25
C ALA A 338 22.15 -9.11 6.75
N GLY A 339 21.84 -10.24 7.41
CA GLY A 339 21.60 -10.27 8.86
C GLY A 339 22.87 -9.99 9.68
N VAL A 340 24.03 -10.42 9.19
CA VAL A 340 25.34 -10.19 9.82
C VAL A 340 25.91 -8.80 9.48
N ALA A 341 25.63 -8.26 8.29
CA ALA A 341 26.12 -6.96 7.85
C ALA A 341 25.46 -5.78 8.57
N VAL A 342 24.21 -5.90 9.01
CA VAL A 342 23.48 -4.81 9.67
C VAL A 342 24.10 -4.45 11.04
N PRO A 343 24.36 -5.40 11.97
CA PRO A 343 25.08 -5.10 13.21
C PRO A 343 26.49 -4.59 12.97
N ALA A 344 27.22 -5.13 11.98
CA ALA A 344 28.59 -4.71 11.67
C ALA A 344 28.65 -3.26 11.16
N ALA A 345 27.67 -2.82 10.38
CA ALA A 345 27.54 -1.45 9.89
C ALA A 345 27.21 -0.44 11.02
N PHE A 346 26.43 -0.86 12.03
CA PHE A 346 26.19 -0.04 13.22
C PHE A 346 27.38 0.02 14.17
N ALA A 347 28.18 -1.06 14.25
CA ALA A 347 29.35 -1.15 15.12
C ALA A 347 30.61 -0.47 14.53
N ARG A 348 30.68 -0.27 13.21
CA ARG A 348 31.81 0.40 12.53
C ARG A 348 31.34 1.39 11.47
N PRO A 349 30.82 2.56 11.87
CA PRO A 349 30.31 3.56 10.93
C PRO A 349 31.37 4.05 9.93
N ALA A 350 32.65 4.11 10.36
CA ALA A 350 33.78 4.54 9.54
C ALA A 350 34.15 3.56 8.41
N ALA A 351 33.84 2.27 8.54
CA ALA A 351 34.13 1.27 7.50
C ALA A 351 33.27 1.45 6.24
N MET A 352 32.21 2.27 6.29
CA MET A 352 31.38 2.62 5.13
C MET A 352 31.87 3.87 4.38
N THR A 353 32.83 4.60 4.95
CA THR A 353 33.47 5.78 4.33
C THR A 353 34.92 5.51 3.95
N ASP A 354 35.47 4.37 4.35
CA ASP A 354 36.86 4.03 4.09
C ASP A 354 36.99 3.46 2.67
N THR A 355 37.56 4.24 1.76
CA THR A 355 37.96 3.79 0.44
C THR A 355 39.34 3.17 0.54
N LYS A 356 39.38 1.86 0.80
CA LYS A 356 40.53 1.03 0.43
C LYS A 356 40.11 0.01 -0.61
#